data_AF-A0A135TYU5-F1
#
_entry.id   AF-A0A135TYU5-F1
#
_cell.length_a   1.000
_cell.length_b   1.000
_cell.length_c   1.000
_cell.angle_alpha   90.00
_cell.angle_beta   90.00
_cell.angle_gamma   90.00
#
_symmetry.space_group_name_H-M   'P 1'
#
loop_
_entity.id
_entity.type
_entity.pdbx_description
1 polymer ?
#
loop_
_entity_poly.entity_id
_entity_poly.type
_entity_poly.pdbx_seq_one_letter_code
_entity_poly.pdbx_strand_id
1 'polypeptide(L)'
;MAAHLQRRLLQDLSELQRSPYPRVALHTRENDIRRACLVLQPEGWMPMHTTVNFGDRYPLVAPTIKMNTRMVHPNVFDTYICASILNTFEGYTPAYTLKGIAIQMLSFFSSDSLEQEGGYYTEPLEWYRQESLKCQQDFKCPHCNFDGTKSKADFRRARRHALKALSPTPSSSSSSSSAATTAAASKDHQGCVLAALPDELLLETLHSLDFADLLSFSRAWPRIADMLRGYDVIRLRELQCFVTKTNFRNTKLGVGVMVPKRKRAIESEFDLISLPAFQDLGVRFSVHNVAFEHWLPLPLSRRHWSSVKDYVTPVMHSLAVAVSLPSANNSAVGVLAAFMNDIVVRLNQVDAHTSSSGAAYRGNDNVRIPQMSTLRHASEKAIESYFHLFHLLLCLATADPKLVTDANNKIKRFMSGKTSKISCPNLGHLLVYLLISDIDMTEAMRKAIITEAITRNVVWMLDRRGSNMPELSYLEPDHVSGYRLKRTFEANRTSYRLLMFSELFRRIARRSNEKTLEQIRDELFDRHGAPPPGAALQLSTEVRRLHDIDNFPHFFNEMGIARHPSAENFTSVLRNCVKDSMNRGYSVWGLPAPTALALRFRIEPSVGVRANLVVQNPPGSRYMSRITFFPDKGRRG
;
A
#
# COMPACT_ATOMS: atom_id res chain seq x y z
N MET A 1 23.54 -11.39 13.57
CA MET A 1 23.56 -11.34 12.09
C MET A 1 23.55 -12.74 11.43
N ALA A 2 24.61 -13.55 11.52
CA ALA A 2 24.74 -14.81 10.77
C ALA A 2 23.60 -15.83 11.02
N ALA A 3 23.12 -15.98 12.26
CA ALA A 3 22.05 -16.92 12.60
C ALA A 3 20.71 -16.63 11.88
N HIS A 4 20.37 -15.36 11.65
CA HIS A 4 19.12 -14.99 10.95
C HIS A 4 19.19 -15.35 9.47
N LEU A 5 20.32 -15.07 8.83
CA LEU A 5 20.56 -15.38 7.42
C LEU A 5 20.60 -16.90 7.19
N GLN A 6 21.26 -17.63 8.08
CA GLN A 6 21.31 -19.09 8.05
C GLN A 6 19.91 -19.72 8.18
N ARG A 7 19.11 -19.26 9.16
CA ARG A 7 17.73 -19.72 9.33
C ARG A 7 16.89 -19.48 8.07
N ARG A 8 17.04 -18.30 7.48
CA ARG A 8 16.33 -17.89 6.27
C ARG A 8 16.69 -18.77 5.06
N LEU A 9 17.97 -19.12 4.90
CA LEU A 9 18.44 -20.09 3.90
C LEU A 9 17.82 -21.47 4.11
N LEU A 10 17.88 -22.01 5.33
CA LEU A 10 17.30 -23.31 5.64
C LEU A 10 15.78 -23.35 5.38
N GLN A 11 15.08 -22.26 5.68
CA GLN A 11 13.65 -22.13 5.39
C GLN A 11 13.36 -22.17 3.89
N ASP A 12 14.15 -21.48 3.07
CA ASP A 12 14.03 -21.51 1.60
C ASP A 12 14.28 -22.89 1.01
N LEU A 13 15.33 -23.57 1.47
CA LEU A 13 15.66 -24.93 1.02
C LEU A 13 14.52 -25.89 1.38
N SER A 14 14.04 -25.82 2.63
CA SER A 14 12.94 -26.65 3.11
C SER A 14 11.63 -26.39 2.37
N GLU A 15 11.30 -25.13 2.06
CA GLU A 15 10.09 -24.77 1.31
C GLU A 15 10.09 -25.43 -0.07
N LEU A 16 11.18 -25.31 -0.82
CA LEU A 16 11.27 -25.83 -2.19
C LEU A 16 11.42 -27.36 -2.23
N GLN A 17 11.99 -27.98 -1.18
CA GLN A 17 12.07 -29.45 -1.07
C GLN A 17 10.74 -30.10 -0.67
N ARG A 18 9.99 -29.50 0.28
CA ARG A 18 8.71 -30.05 0.75
C ARG A 18 7.57 -29.87 -0.24
N SER A 19 7.54 -28.72 -0.92
CA SER A 19 6.52 -28.37 -1.91
C SER A 19 7.21 -27.92 -3.20
N PRO A 20 7.75 -28.86 -3.99
CA PRO A 20 8.44 -28.53 -5.25
C PRO A 20 7.47 -27.91 -6.24
N TYR A 21 7.93 -26.90 -6.97
CA TYR A 21 7.13 -26.31 -8.05
C TYR A 21 7.23 -27.21 -9.30
N PRO A 22 6.13 -27.41 -10.06
CA PRO A 22 6.19 -28.20 -11.29
C PRO A 22 7.34 -27.77 -12.19
N ARG A 23 8.14 -28.73 -12.66
CA ARG A 23 9.30 -28.51 -13.57
C ARG A 23 10.48 -27.75 -12.95
N VAL A 24 10.50 -27.65 -11.63
CA VAL A 24 11.65 -27.18 -10.84
C VAL A 24 12.04 -28.29 -9.87
N ALA A 25 13.32 -28.64 -9.83
CA ALA A 25 13.87 -29.55 -8.82
C ALA A 25 15.10 -28.96 -8.14
N LEU A 26 15.10 -28.99 -6.81
CA LEU A 26 16.20 -28.52 -5.98
C LEU A 26 16.88 -29.71 -5.30
N HIS A 27 18.20 -29.80 -5.43
CA HIS A 27 19.02 -30.81 -4.76
C HIS A 27 20.10 -30.13 -3.92
N THR A 28 19.99 -30.25 -2.60
CA THR A 28 20.98 -29.75 -1.64
C THR A 28 22.20 -30.67 -1.60
N ARG A 29 23.37 -30.12 -1.27
CA ARG A 29 24.59 -30.91 -1.04
C ARG A 29 24.75 -31.20 0.45
N GLU A 30 25.06 -32.43 0.81
CA GLU A 30 25.23 -32.85 2.22
C GLU A 30 26.35 -32.09 2.93
N ASN A 31 27.46 -31.84 2.22
CA ASN A 31 28.66 -31.23 2.80
C ASN A 31 28.70 -29.70 2.71
N ASP A 32 27.79 -29.07 1.96
CA ASP A 32 27.77 -27.63 1.75
C ASP A 32 26.36 -27.13 1.40
N ILE A 33 25.63 -26.68 2.41
CA ILE A 33 24.27 -26.15 2.25
C ILE A 33 24.23 -24.79 1.53
N ARG A 34 25.37 -24.11 1.36
CA ARG A 34 25.46 -22.87 0.59
C ARG A 34 25.57 -23.15 -0.91
N ARG A 35 25.65 -24.41 -1.33
CA ARG A 35 25.59 -24.80 -2.73
C ARG A 35 24.49 -25.81 -2.99
N ALA A 36 23.66 -25.53 -3.98
CA ALA A 36 22.60 -26.43 -4.40
C ALA A 36 22.58 -26.58 -5.93
N CYS A 37 22.07 -27.71 -6.40
CA CYS A 37 21.76 -27.92 -7.80
C CYS A 37 20.29 -27.55 -8.03
N LEU A 38 20.02 -26.67 -8.97
CA LEU A 38 18.67 -26.28 -9.37
C LEU A 38 18.46 -26.71 -10.83
N VAL A 39 17.53 -27.63 -11.03
CA VAL A 39 17.18 -28.16 -12.35
C VAL A 39 15.86 -27.54 -12.80
N LEU A 40 15.88 -26.86 -13.94
CA LEU A 40 14.73 -26.22 -14.56
C LEU A 40 14.33 -26.99 -15.82
N GLN A 41 13.03 -27.17 -16.05
CA GLN A 41 12.52 -27.83 -17.26
C GLN A 41 11.51 -26.93 -17.99
N PRO A 42 11.95 -25.80 -18.59
CA PRO A 42 11.06 -24.88 -19.29
C PRO A 42 10.49 -25.51 -20.58
N GLU A 43 9.35 -24.99 -21.06
CA GLU A 43 8.75 -25.49 -22.31
C GLU A 43 9.60 -25.16 -23.52
N GLY A 44 9.61 -26.04 -24.52
CA GLY A 44 10.44 -25.85 -25.72
C GLY A 44 11.91 -26.26 -25.54
N TRP A 45 12.49 -26.11 -24.35
CA TRP A 45 13.92 -26.35 -24.10
C TRP A 45 14.26 -27.78 -23.64
N MET A 46 15.56 -28.08 -23.61
CA MET A 46 16.11 -29.20 -22.84
C MET A 46 16.14 -28.85 -21.35
N PRO A 47 16.06 -29.84 -20.45
CA PRO A 47 16.31 -29.62 -19.03
C PRO A 47 17.64 -28.92 -18.79
N MET A 48 17.60 -27.88 -17.97
CA MET A 48 18.73 -27.03 -17.65
C MET A 48 19.19 -27.34 -16.23
N HIS A 49 20.45 -27.71 -16.08
CA HIS A 49 21.09 -27.79 -14.77
C HIS A 49 21.80 -26.48 -14.46
N THR A 50 21.54 -25.95 -13.28
CA THR A 50 22.21 -24.77 -12.74
C THR A 50 22.79 -25.05 -11.36
N THR A 51 23.87 -24.34 -11.04
CA THR A 51 24.48 -24.35 -9.70
C THR A 51 24.13 -23.05 -9.01
N VAL A 52 23.46 -23.15 -7.86
CA VAL A 52 23.09 -22.02 -7.01
C VAL A 52 24.13 -21.89 -5.90
N ASN A 53 24.70 -20.70 -5.74
CA ASN A 53 25.63 -20.37 -4.66
C ASN A 53 25.03 -19.28 -3.77
N PHE A 54 24.79 -19.63 -2.50
CA PHE A 54 24.26 -18.74 -1.47
C PHE A 54 25.41 -18.05 -0.73
N GLY A 55 25.72 -16.81 -1.13
CA GLY A 55 26.72 -16.00 -0.44
C GLY A 55 26.38 -15.76 1.04
N ASP A 56 27.37 -15.33 1.83
CA ASP A 56 27.21 -15.16 3.28
C ASP A 56 26.13 -14.16 3.68
N ARG A 57 25.80 -13.25 2.77
CA ARG A 57 24.74 -12.25 2.96
C ARG A 57 23.38 -12.65 2.42
N TYR A 58 23.14 -13.85 1.92
CA TYR A 58 21.81 -14.28 1.46
C TYR A 58 20.78 -14.20 2.61
N PRO A 59 19.57 -13.61 2.43
CA PRO A 59 18.98 -13.08 1.18
C PRO A 59 19.13 -11.57 1.01
N LEU A 60 20.02 -10.89 1.74
CA LEU A 60 20.30 -9.46 1.53
C LEU A 60 20.93 -9.19 0.17
N VAL A 61 21.58 -10.21 -0.40
CA VAL A 61 22.14 -10.22 -1.75
C VAL A 61 21.61 -11.46 -2.47
N ALA A 62 21.27 -11.28 -3.74
CA ALA A 62 20.81 -12.35 -4.60
C ALA A 62 21.78 -13.54 -4.59
N PRO A 63 21.29 -14.79 -4.68
CA PRO A 63 22.16 -15.93 -4.87
C PRO A 63 22.75 -15.87 -6.28
N THR A 64 24.00 -16.30 -6.43
CA THR A 64 24.58 -16.44 -7.77
C THR A 64 24.10 -17.76 -8.38
N ILE A 65 23.46 -17.69 -9.54
CA ILE A 65 23.03 -18.87 -10.29
C ILE A 65 23.86 -18.98 -11.57
N LYS A 66 24.58 -20.10 -11.71
CA LYS A 66 25.41 -20.37 -12.89
C LYS A 66 24.81 -21.48 -13.74
N MET A 67 24.78 -21.28 -15.04
CA MET A 67 24.39 -22.30 -16.00
C MET A 67 25.47 -23.38 -16.12
N ASN A 68 25.08 -24.66 -16.12
CA ASN A 68 25.98 -25.79 -16.38
C ASN A 68 25.68 -26.48 -17.71
N THR A 69 24.41 -26.49 -18.13
CA THR A 69 23.98 -27.02 -19.43
C THR A 69 24.38 -26.06 -20.55
N ARG A 70 24.93 -26.57 -21.65
CA ARG A 70 25.28 -25.72 -22.80
C ARG A 70 24.00 -25.26 -23.50
N MET A 71 23.89 -23.97 -23.81
CA MET A 71 22.74 -23.44 -24.56
C MET A 71 23.10 -22.16 -25.30
N VAL A 72 22.33 -21.85 -26.34
CA VAL A 72 22.36 -20.61 -27.10
C VAL A 72 21.15 -19.77 -26.66
N HIS A 73 21.40 -18.64 -26.00
CA HIS A 73 20.35 -17.76 -25.48
C HIS A 73 20.85 -16.31 -25.41
N PRO A 74 20.02 -15.30 -25.71
CA PRO A 74 20.47 -13.90 -25.80
C PRO A 74 21.06 -13.37 -24.49
N ASN A 75 20.59 -13.88 -23.36
CA ASN A 75 21.00 -13.45 -22.02
C ASN A 75 21.72 -14.54 -21.21
N VAL A 76 22.32 -15.55 -21.86
CA VAL A 76 23.22 -16.52 -21.20
C VAL A 76 24.58 -16.46 -21.87
N PHE A 77 25.60 -16.08 -21.12
CA PHE A 77 26.97 -15.90 -21.58
C PHE A 77 27.87 -16.91 -20.87
N ASP A 78 28.22 -17.99 -21.56
CA ASP A 78 28.86 -19.19 -21.01
C ASP A 78 28.09 -19.75 -19.80
N THR A 79 28.53 -19.41 -18.58
CA THR A 79 27.91 -19.83 -17.32
C THR A 79 27.11 -18.73 -16.64
N TYR A 80 27.23 -17.48 -17.10
CA TYR A 80 26.57 -16.32 -16.53
C TYR A 80 25.17 -16.15 -17.12
N ILE A 81 24.18 -15.92 -16.27
CA ILE A 81 22.79 -15.66 -16.67
C ILE A 81 22.50 -14.19 -16.38
N CYS A 82 22.25 -13.41 -17.43
CA CYS A 82 21.91 -11.99 -17.33
C CYS A 82 20.41 -11.80 -17.09
N ALA A 83 19.96 -12.00 -15.84
CA ALA A 83 18.59 -11.74 -15.43
C ALA A 83 18.54 -10.67 -14.33
N SER A 84 17.61 -9.72 -14.44
CA SER A 84 17.47 -8.61 -13.50
C SER A 84 17.30 -9.08 -12.05
N ILE A 85 16.54 -10.16 -11.84
CA ILE A 85 16.32 -10.81 -10.54
C ILE A 85 17.59 -11.35 -9.87
N LEU A 86 18.66 -11.59 -10.64
CA LEU A 86 19.93 -12.12 -10.11
C LEU A 86 21.01 -11.04 -9.98
N ASN A 87 20.99 -10.05 -10.87
CA ASN A 87 22.15 -9.20 -11.10
C ASN A 87 21.91 -7.71 -10.90
N THR A 88 20.65 -7.29 -10.74
CA THR A 88 20.33 -5.86 -10.59
C THR A 88 19.73 -5.58 -9.22
N PHE A 89 20.08 -4.43 -8.64
CA PHE A 89 19.47 -3.95 -7.41
C PHE A 89 17.97 -3.64 -7.60
N GLU A 90 17.56 -3.28 -8.82
CA GLU A 90 16.16 -3.01 -9.16
C GLU A 90 15.32 -4.29 -9.25
N GLY A 91 15.90 -5.36 -9.80
CA GLY A 91 15.22 -6.63 -10.03
C GLY A 91 15.25 -7.60 -8.87
N TYR A 92 16.11 -7.41 -7.86
CA TYR A 92 16.19 -8.27 -6.69
C TYR A 92 15.75 -7.57 -5.41
N THR A 93 14.95 -8.26 -4.60
CA THR A 93 14.62 -7.85 -3.24
C THR A 93 14.79 -9.03 -2.27
N PRO A 94 15.27 -8.79 -1.03
CA PRO A 94 15.30 -9.82 0.02
C PRO A 94 13.92 -10.40 0.36
N ALA A 95 12.85 -9.81 -0.16
CA ALA A 95 11.50 -10.34 -0.07
C ALA A 95 11.30 -11.64 -0.86
N TYR A 96 12.12 -11.92 -1.86
CA TYR A 96 11.99 -13.14 -2.66
C TYR A 96 12.41 -14.39 -1.89
N THR A 97 11.65 -15.46 -2.09
CA THR A 97 12.03 -16.81 -1.67
C THR A 97 12.82 -17.50 -2.77
N LEU A 98 13.59 -18.52 -2.41
CA LEU A 98 14.28 -19.34 -3.40
C LEU A 98 13.29 -19.98 -4.38
N LYS A 99 12.12 -20.40 -3.88
CA LYS A 99 11.01 -20.88 -4.71
C LYS A 99 10.54 -19.78 -5.69
N GLY A 100 10.34 -18.56 -5.21
CA GLY A 100 10.01 -17.42 -6.06
C GLY A 100 11.06 -17.12 -7.14
N ILE A 101 12.34 -17.15 -6.77
CA ILE A 101 13.47 -16.97 -7.72
C ILE A 101 13.46 -18.08 -8.77
N ALA A 102 13.29 -19.34 -8.36
CA ALA A 102 13.27 -20.48 -9.28
C ALA A 102 12.08 -20.44 -10.25
N ILE A 103 10.90 -20.01 -9.79
CA ILE A 103 9.71 -19.82 -10.64
C ILE A 103 9.95 -18.68 -11.64
N GLN A 104 10.50 -17.56 -11.21
CA GLN A 104 10.83 -16.45 -12.11
C GLN A 104 11.88 -16.86 -13.15
N MET A 105 12.90 -17.63 -12.76
CA MET A 105 13.87 -18.21 -13.68
C MET A 105 13.23 -19.18 -14.69
N LEU A 106 12.33 -20.05 -14.23
CA LEU A 106 11.58 -20.94 -15.12
C LEU A 106 10.73 -20.14 -16.12
N SER A 107 10.08 -19.07 -15.65
CA SER A 107 9.28 -18.15 -16.47
C SER A 107 10.15 -17.41 -17.50
N PHE A 108 11.31 -16.91 -17.08
CA PHE A 108 12.28 -16.25 -17.95
C PHE A 108 12.65 -17.13 -19.15
N PHE A 109 12.98 -18.41 -18.92
CA PHE A 109 13.29 -19.32 -20.02
C PHE A 109 12.05 -19.82 -20.79
N SER A 110 10.88 -19.87 -20.15
CA SER A 110 9.63 -20.33 -20.81
C SER A 110 8.94 -19.24 -21.64
N SER A 111 9.37 -17.99 -21.53
CA SER A 111 8.78 -16.86 -22.26
C SER A 111 8.99 -17.02 -23.77
N ASP A 112 8.08 -16.47 -24.58
CA ASP A 112 8.23 -16.48 -26.04
C ASP A 112 9.19 -15.41 -26.54
N SER A 113 9.37 -14.37 -25.74
CA SER A 113 10.31 -13.30 -26.03
C SER A 113 10.76 -12.61 -24.74
N LEU A 114 11.89 -11.90 -24.81
CA LEU A 114 12.47 -11.16 -23.69
C LEU A 114 12.74 -9.71 -24.07
N GLU A 115 12.28 -8.78 -23.24
CA GLU A 115 12.70 -7.38 -23.34
C GLU A 115 14.21 -7.27 -23.06
N GLN A 116 14.93 -6.60 -23.96
CA GLN A 116 16.36 -6.37 -23.81
C GLN A 116 16.64 -5.05 -23.08
N GLU A 117 17.89 -4.88 -22.65
CA GLU A 117 18.33 -3.72 -21.89
C GLU A 117 17.96 -2.41 -22.61
N GLY A 118 17.27 -1.51 -21.90
CA GLY A 118 16.73 -0.25 -22.44
C GLY A 118 15.25 -0.31 -22.86
N GLY A 119 14.63 -1.48 -22.94
CA GLY A 119 13.18 -1.63 -23.17
C GLY A 119 12.67 -1.21 -24.55
N TYR A 120 13.58 -0.97 -25.51
CA TYR A 120 13.22 -0.47 -26.85
C TYR A 120 12.84 -1.57 -27.84
N TYR A 121 13.20 -2.82 -27.55
CA TYR A 121 12.87 -3.97 -28.40
C TYR A 121 12.82 -5.26 -27.58
N THR A 122 12.15 -6.26 -28.15
CA THR A 122 11.85 -7.53 -27.55
C THR A 122 12.39 -8.64 -28.44
N GLU A 123 13.22 -9.52 -27.89
CA GLU A 123 13.90 -10.60 -28.63
C GLU A 123 13.09 -11.90 -28.58
N PRO A 124 12.61 -12.43 -29.72
CA PRO A 124 11.92 -13.72 -29.78
C PRO A 124 12.86 -14.89 -29.47
N LEU A 125 12.40 -15.84 -28.65
CA LEU A 125 13.22 -16.96 -28.18
C LEU A 125 13.18 -18.21 -29.07
N GLU A 126 12.34 -18.26 -30.10
CA GLU A 126 12.12 -19.48 -30.89
C GLU A 126 13.39 -19.96 -31.63
N TRP A 127 14.12 -19.04 -32.27
CA TRP A 127 15.38 -19.38 -32.93
C TRP A 127 16.41 -19.94 -31.94
N TYR A 128 16.54 -19.30 -30.77
CA TYR A 128 17.46 -19.71 -29.70
C TYR A 128 17.12 -21.10 -29.13
N ARG A 129 15.83 -21.43 -29.01
CA ARG A 129 15.35 -22.77 -28.62
C ARG A 129 15.82 -23.82 -29.62
N GLN A 130 15.64 -23.56 -30.92
CA GLN A 130 16.02 -24.49 -31.98
C GLN A 130 17.53 -24.70 -32.05
N GLU A 131 18.31 -23.64 -31.93
CA GLU A 131 19.77 -23.73 -31.96
C GLU A 131 20.33 -24.45 -30.72
N SER A 132 19.75 -24.17 -29.55
CA SER A 132 20.11 -24.86 -28.31
C SER A 132 19.85 -26.37 -28.33
N LEU A 133 18.85 -26.83 -29.09
CA LEU A 133 18.60 -28.27 -29.26
C LEU A 133 19.69 -28.98 -30.05
N LYS A 134 20.49 -28.25 -30.85
CA LYS A 134 21.63 -28.79 -31.60
C LYS A 134 22.89 -28.87 -30.76
N CYS A 135 22.94 -28.19 -29.61
CA CYS A 135 24.11 -28.23 -28.72
C CYS A 135 24.30 -29.64 -28.14
N GLN A 136 25.47 -30.23 -28.39
CA GLN A 136 25.88 -31.47 -27.76
C GLN A 136 26.13 -31.23 -26.27
N GLN A 137 25.36 -31.93 -25.43
CA GLN A 137 25.51 -31.88 -23.97
C GLN A 137 26.52 -32.93 -23.50
N ASP A 138 27.45 -32.52 -22.67
CA ASP A 138 28.48 -33.35 -22.03
C ASP A 138 28.41 -33.31 -20.49
N PHE A 139 27.58 -32.43 -19.93
CA PHE A 139 27.50 -32.21 -18.49
C PHE A 139 26.76 -33.33 -17.75
N LYS A 140 27.43 -33.91 -16.74
CA LYS A 140 26.86 -34.83 -15.76
C LYS A 140 27.13 -34.30 -14.35
N CYS A 141 26.10 -34.19 -13.53
CA CYS A 141 26.25 -33.69 -12.16
C CYS A 141 26.45 -34.84 -11.17
N PRO A 142 27.55 -34.86 -10.39
CA PRO A 142 27.81 -35.90 -9.41
C PRO A 142 26.92 -35.78 -8.15
N HIS A 143 26.16 -34.69 -7.98
CA HIS A 143 25.42 -34.40 -6.75
C HIS A 143 23.91 -34.59 -6.87
N CYS A 144 23.34 -34.59 -8.08
CA CYS A 144 21.88 -34.68 -8.27
C CYS A 144 21.47 -35.70 -9.33
N ASN A 145 22.42 -36.53 -9.81
CA ASN A 145 22.21 -37.52 -10.87
C ASN A 145 21.67 -36.94 -12.19
N PHE A 146 21.82 -35.62 -12.39
CA PHE A 146 21.48 -34.98 -13.65
C PHE A 146 22.46 -35.44 -14.73
N ASP A 147 21.92 -35.96 -15.82
CA ASP A 147 22.69 -36.44 -16.96
C ASP A 147 22.21 -35.72 -18.22
N GLY A 148 22.94 -34.68 -18.62
CA GLY A 148 22.62 -33.86 -19.78
C GLY A 148 22.76 -34.59 -21.11
N THR A 149 23.45 -35.74 -21.15
CA THR A 149 23.65 -36.53 -22.39
C THR A 149 22.39 -37.23 -22.88
N LYS A 150 21.34 -37.30 -22.03
CA LYS A 150 20.07 -37.94 -22.35
C LYS A 150 19.24 -37.13 -23.35
N SER A 151 18.50 -37.81 -24.21
CA SER A 151 17.66 -37.15 -25.22
C SER A 151 16.43 -36.48 -24.60
N LYS A 152 15.81 -35.54 -25.33
CA LYS A 152 14.53 -34.91 -24.95
C LYS A 152 13.44 -35.96 -24.69
N ALA A 153 13.45 -37.05 -25.45
CA ALA A 153 12.50 -38.15 -25.29
C ALA A 153 12.72 -38.91 -23.98
N ASP A 154 13.98 -39.12 -23.58
CA ASP A 154 14.33 -39.79 -22.32
C ASP A 154 13.88 -38.97 -21.12
N PHE A 155 14.10 -37.65 -21.14
CA PHE A 155 13.61 -36.76 -20.10
C PHE A 155 12.07 -36.73 -20.04
N ARG A 156 11.38 -36.68 -21.18
CA ARG A 156 9.91 -36.78 -21.24
C ARG A 156 9.40 -38.11 -20.70
N ARG A 157 10.12 -39.21 -20.94
CA ARG A 157 9.79 -40.55 -20.43
C ARG A 157 9.99 -40.61 -18.92
N ALA A 158 11.16 -40.20 -18.42
CA ALA A 158 11.46 -40.14 -16.99
C ALA A 158 10.45 -39.28 -16.23
N ARG A 159 10.05 -38.12 -16.79
CA ARG A 159 9.01 -37.27 -16.21
C ARG A 159 7.64 -37.93 -16.15
N ARG A 160 7.21 -38.59 -17.24
CA ARG A 160 5.95 -39.34 -17.25
C ARG A 160 5.95 -40.45 -16.20
N HIS A 161 7.07 -41.15 -16.03
CA HIS A 161 7.23 -42.14 -14.95
C HIS A 161 7.16 -41.51 -13.56
N ALA A 162 7.86 -40.39 -13.31
CA ALA A 162 7.83 -39.69 -12.03
C ALA A 162 6.42 -39.17 -11.69
N LEU A 163 5.73 -38.56 -12.65
CA LEU A 163 4.34 -38.10 -12.48
C LEU A 163 3.37 -39.26 -12.23
N LYS A 164 3.56 -40.40 -12.91
CA LYS A 164 2.76 -41.61 -12.69
C LYS A 164 3.03 -42.24 -11.32
N ALA A 165 4.26 -42.17 -10.82
CA ALA A 165 4.61 -42.61 -9.46
C ALA A 165 4.07 -41.68 -8.37
N LEU A 166 3.88 -40.40 -8.67
CA LEU A 166 3.26 -39.40 -7.78
C LEU A 166 1.72 -39.38 -7.86
N SER A 167 1.11 -40.09 -8.80
CA SER A 167 -0.36 -40.20 -8.94
C SER A 167 -0.88 -41.35 -8.08
N PRO A 168 -1.90 -41.15 -7.22
CA PRO A 168 -2.48 -42.24 -6.46
C PRO A 168 -3.21 -43.19 -7.44
N THR A 169 -2.75 -44.43 -7.55
CA THR A 169 -3.42 -45.46 -8.36
C THR A 169 -4.78 -45.83 -7.77
N PRO A 170 -5.88 -45.83 -8.54
CA PRO A 170 -7.09 -46.53 -8.12
C PRO A 170 -6.80 -48.03 -8.20
N SER A 171 -6.90 -48.72 -7.08
CA SER A 171 -6.76 -50.18 -7.00
C SER A 171 -7.77 -50.86 -7.93
N SER A 172 -7.25 -51.48 -8.97
CA SER A 172 -7.98 -52.31 -9.92
C SER A 172 -8.50 -53.58 -9.24
N SER A 173 -9.81 -53.75 -9.22
CA SER A 173 -10.50 -54.99 -8.88
C SER A 173 -10.57 -55.92 -10.09
N SER A 174 -9.95 -57.09 -10.00
CA SER A 174 -10.29 -58.34 -10.70
C SER A 174 -10.53 -59.37 -9.59
N SER A 175 -11.54 -60.24 -9.56
CA SER A 175 -12.41 -60.79 -10.60
C SER A 175 -13.56 -61.57 -9.94
N SER A 176 -14.77 -61.48 -10.50
CA SER A 176 -15.89 -62.44 -10.56
C SER A 176 -16.04 -63.56 -9.49
N SER A 177 -17.19 -63.58 -8.81
CA SER A 177 -18.23 -64.61 -8.98
C SER A 177 -19.51 -64.29 -8.19
N SER A 178 -20.63 -64.75 -8.72
CA SER A 178 -22.01 -64.51 -8.32
C SER A 178 -22.44 -65.25 -7.04
N ALA A 179 -23.19 -64.59 -6.17
CA ALA A 179 -24.37 -65.16 -5.52
C ALA A 179 -25.20 -64.04 -4.87
N ALA A 180 -26.47 -63.99 -5.23
CA ALA A 180 -27.44 -63.10 -4.63
C ALA A 180 -27.78 -63.58 -3.21
N THR A 181 -27.57 -62.71 -2.22
CA THR A 181 -28.28 -62.80 -0.94
C THR A 181 -28.58 -61.40 -0.44
N THR A 182 -29.86 -61.05 -0.47
CA THR A 182 -30.45 -59.91 0.21
C THR A 182 -30.17 -59.99 1.71
N ALA A 183 -29.31 -59.11 2.21
CA ALA A 183 -29.21 -58.82 3.63
C ALA A 183 -29.05 -57.29 3.80
N ALA A 184 -30.07 -56.69 4.38
CA ALA A 184 -30.08 -55.31 4.83
C ALA A 184 -28.94 -55.12 5.84
N ALA A 185 -27.86 -54.47 5.42
CA ALA A 185 -26.83 -53.96 6.32
C ALA A 185 -26.96 -52.44 6.38
N SER A 186 -27.42 -51.98 7.54
CA SER A 186 -27.36 -50.59 7.99
C SER A 186 -25.99 -49.99 7.68
N LYS A 187 -25.94 -49.04 6.74
CA LYS A 187 -24.81 -48.11 6.62
C LYS A 187 -24.83 -47.21 7.85
N ASP A 188 -24.20 -47.66 8.93
CA ASP A 188 -23.67 -46.77 9.94
C ASP A 188 -22.70 -45.83 9.21
N HIS A 189 -23.19 -44.62 8.93
CA HIS A 189 -22.33 -43.54 8.50
C HIS A 189 -21.48 -43.22 9.71
N GLN A 190 -20.29 -43.81 9.77
CA GLN A 190 -19.29 -43.51 10.77
C GLN A 190 -19.09 -42.00 10.72
N GLY A 191 -19.66 -41.29 11.68
CA GLY A 191 -19.67 -39.83 11.71
C GLY A 191 -18.23 -39.36 11.54
N CYS A 192 -18.01 -38.34 10.72
CA CYS A 192 -16.67 -37.82 10.46
C CYS A 192 -16.03 -37.44 11.81
N VAL A 193 -15.11 -38.26 12.32
CA VAL A 193 -14.48 -38.07 13.64
C VAL A 193 -13.74 -36.72 13.69
N LEU A 194 -13.24 -36.26 12.54
CA LEU A 194 -12.66 -34.92 12.40
C LEU A 194 -13.67 -33.82 12.75
N ALA A 195 -14.96 -34.01 12.45
CA ALA A 195 -16.00 -33.04 12.77
C ALA A 195 -16.26 -32.90 14.28
N ALA A 196 -15.81 -33.84 15.10
CA ALA A 196 -15.86 -33.74 16.55
C ALA A 196 -14.62 -33.06 17.17
N LEU A 197 -13.56 -32.80 16.38
CA LEU A 197 -12.37 -32.14 16.90
C LEU A 197 -12.66 -30.68 17.28
N PRO A 198 -12.12 -30.18 18.40
CA PRO A 198 -12.14 -28.76 18.74
C PRO A 198 -11.43 -27.90 17.69
N ASP A 199 -11.82 -26.62 17.60
CA ASP A 199 -11.27 -25.68 16.64
C ASP A 199 -9.76 -25.48 16.84
N GLU A 200 -9.25 -25.56 18.06
CA GLU A 200 -7.83 -25.37 18.38
C GLU A 200 -6.94 -26.43 17.71
N LEU A 201 -7.37 -27.70 17.70
CA LEU A 201 -6.62 -28.79 17.08
C LEU A 201 -6.66 -28.70 15.55
N LEU A 202 -7.82 -28.30 15.01
CA LEU A 202 -7.98 -28.07 13.58
C LEU A 202 -7.12 -26.89 13.13
N LEU A 203 -7.06 -25.78 13.88
CA LEU A 203 -6.21 -24.63 13.58
C LEU A 203 -4.72 -24.99 13.56
N GLU A 204 -4.26 -25.82 14.49
CA GLU A 204 -2.86 -26.26 14.50
C GLU A 204 -2.52 -27.11 13.26
N THR A 205 -3.47 -27.94 12.84
CA THR A 205 -3.35 -28.68 11.58
C THR A 205 -3.31 -27.71 10.39
N LEU A 206 -4.22 -26.73 10.36
CA LEU A 206 -4.29 -25.71 9.31
C LEU A 206 -3.03 -24.84 9.25
N HIS A 207 -2.32 -24.59 10.35
CA HIS A 207 -1.03 -23.88 10.34
C HIS A 207 0.07 -24.65 9.61
N SER A 208 -0.02 -25.98 9.56
CA SER A 208 1.00 -26.86 8.96
C SER A 208 0.80 -27.09 7.46
N LEU A 209 -0.41 -26.85 6.93
CA LEU A 209 -0.73 -27.01 5.51
C LEU A 209 -0.07 -25.94 4.65
N ASP A 210 0.20 -26.22 3.37
CA ASP A 210 0.53 -25.17 2.42
C ASP A 210 -0.75 -24.42 1.95
N PHE A 211 -0.59 -23.36 1.17
CA PHE A 211 -1.73 -22.56 0.73
C PHE A 211 -2.67 -23.33 -0.21
N ALA A 212 -2.14 -24.20 -1.06
CA ALA A 212 -2.94 -24.96 -2.03
C ALA A 212 -3.77 -26.05 -1.31
N ASP A 213 -3.16 -26.73 -0.35
CA ASP A 213 -3.84 -27.71 0.50
C ASP A 213 -4.90 -27.05 1.36
N LEU A 214 -4.60 -25.88 1.94
CA LEU A 214 -5.54 -25.11 2.76
C LEU A 214 -6.79 -24.70 1.96
N LEU A 215 -6.62 -24.23 0.72
CA LEU A 215 -7.75 -23.91 -0.17
C LEU A 215 -8.52 -25.16 -0.62
N SER A 216 -7.81 -26.26 -0.89
CA SER A 216 -8.45 -27.52 -1.25
C SER A 216 -9.28 -28.06 -0.09
N PHE A 217 -8.76 -27.97 1.14
CA PHE A 217 -9.44 -28.40 2.34
C PHE A 217 -10.67 -27.54 2.65
N SER A 218 -10.57 -26.21 2.47
CA SER A 218 -11.71 -25.32 2.65
C SER A 218 -12.83 -25.57 1.65
N ARG A 219 -12.50 -25.98 0.42
CA ARG A 219 -13.49 -26.37 -0.59
C ARG A 219 -14.17 -27.70 -0.25
N ALA A 220 -13.42 -28.62 0.34
CA ALA A 220 -13.93 -29.94 0.72
C ALA A 220 -14.82 -29.89 1.98
N TRP A 221 -14.56 -28.97 2.92
CA TRP A 221 -15.28 -28.92 4.19
C TRP A 221 -15.66 -27.48 4.62
N PRO A 222 -16.96 -27.13 4.62
CA PRO A 222 -17.42 -25.78 4.98
C PRO A 222 -16.96 -25.28 6.35
N ARG A 223 -16.87 -26.14 7.38
CA ARG A 223 -16.36 -25.75 8.70
C ARG A 223 -14.95 -25.18 8.61
N ILE A 224 -14.09 -25.76 7.79
CA ILE A 224 -12.73 -25.25 7.57
C ILE A 224 -12.78 -23.90 6.85
N ALA A 225 -13.65 -23.72 5.86
CA ALA A 225 -13.83 -22.41 5.23
C ALA A 225 -14.28 -21.33 6.22
N ASP A 226 -15.18 -21.68 7.14
CA ASP A 226 -15.62 -20.79 8.23
C ASP A 226 -14.50 -20.49 9.20
N MET A 227 -13.69 -21.49 9.59
CA MET A 227 -12.54 -21.29 10.47
C MET A 227 -11.45 -20.43 9.83
N LEU A 228 -11.14 -20.63 8.55
CA LEU A 228 -10.16 -19.81 7.84
C LEU A 228 -10.54 -18.33 7.83
N ARG A 229 -11.85 -18.04 7.70
CA ARG A 229 -12.41 -16.68 7.78
C ARG A 229 -12.49 -16.17 9.21
N GLY A 230 -13.00 -16.97 10.14
CA GLY A 230 -13.25 -16.57 11.53
C GLY A 230 -12.00 -16.36 12.36
N TYR A 231 -10.91 -17.10 12.06
CA TYR A 231 -9.62 -17.00 12.73
C TYR A 231 -8.54 -16.30 11.91
N ASP A 232 -8.90 -15.66 10.78
CA ASP A 232 -7.99 -14.89 9.94
C ASP A 232 -6.70 -15.65 9.54
N VAL A 233 -6.81 -16.95 9.27
CA VAL A 233 -5.66 -17.86 9.08
C VAL A 233 -4.75 -17.42 7.92
N ILE A 234 -5.33 -16.91 6.83
CA ILE A 234 -4.57 -16.40 5.68
C ILE A 234 -3.75 -15.17 6.11
N ARG A 235 -4.39 -14.19 6.76
CA ARG A 235 -3.73 -12.98 7.25
C ARG A 235 -2.61 -13.30 8.23
N LEU A 236 -2.85 -14.22 9.17
CA LEU A 236 -1.84 -14.67 10.14
C LEU A 236 -0.55 -15.16 9.48
N ARG A 237 -0.64 -15.77 8.28
CA ARG A 237 0.53 -16.20 7.50
C ARG A 237 1.26 -15.04 6.83
N GLU A 238 0.54 -13.99 6.45
CA GLU A 238 1.09 -12.78 5.82
C GLU A 238 1.80 -11.85 6.82
N LEU A 239 1.46 -11.92 8.11
CA LEU A 239 2.06 -11.15 9.19
C LEU A 239 3.48 -11.65 9.54
N GLN A 240 4.41 -11.46 8.62
CA GLN A 240 5.81 -11.85 8.75
C GLN A 240 6.76 -10.80 8.18
N CYS A 241 8.00 -10.81 8.67
CA CYS A 241 9.05 -9.97 8.12
C CYS A 241 9.30 -10.32 6.65
N PHE A 242 9.28 -9.34 5.74
CA PHE A 242 9.50 -9.60 4.32
C PHE A 242 10.89 -10.19 4.05
N VAL A 243 11.91 -9.84 4.85
CA VAL A 243 13.29 -10.31 4.72
C VAL A 243 13.48 -11.70 5.34
N THR A 244 13.19 -11.83 6.64
CA THR A 244 13.52 -13.04 7.41
C THR A 244 12.43 -14.09 7.37
N LYS A 245 11.25 -13.79 6.79
CA LYS A 245 10.05 -14.64 6.78
C LYS A 245 9.64 -15.15 8.16
N THR A 246 10.02 -14.40 9.20
CA THR A 246 9.70 -14.70 10.59
C THR A 246 8.40 -14.02 10.96
N ASN A 247 7.44 -14.81 11.43
CA ASN A 247 6.11 -14.37 11.80
C ASN A 247 6.08 -13.49 13.06
N PHE A 248 5.09 -12.61 13.17
CA PHE A 248 4.85 -11.70 14.30
C PHE A 248 4.79 -12.38 15.68
N ARG A 249 4.42 -13.67 15.72
CA ARG A 249 4.43 -14.46 16.97
C ARG A 249 5.83 -14.68 17.52
N ASN A 250 6.84 -14.71 16.66
CA ASN A 250 8.22 -15.09 16.97
C ASN A 250 9.22 -13.94 16.84
N THR A 251 8.76 -12.75 16.44
CA THR A 251 9.63 -11.57 16.30
C THR A 251 8.86 -10.27 16.47
N LYS A 252 9.59 -9.20 16.80
CA LYS A 252 9.07 -7.85 16.87
C LYS A 252 8.95 -7.29 15.45
N LEU A 253 7.74 -7.22 14.91
CA LEU A 253 7.45 -6.56 13.63
C LEU A 253 7.06 -5.07 13.77
N GLY A 254 7.39 -4.32 12.74
CA GLY A 254 7.05 -2.92 12.52
C GLY A 254 7.19 -2.58 11.04
N VAL A 255 7.16 -1.30 10.69
CA VAL A 255 7.29 -0.79 9.32
C VAL A 255 8.43 0.20 9.21
N GLY A 256 9.07 0.23 8.04
CA GLY A 256 10.09 1.23 7.72
C GLY A 256 9.46 2.59 7.45
N VAL A 257 9.92 3.64 8.13
CA VAL A 257 9.43 5.03 7.98
C VAL A 257 10.57 5.99 7.60
N MET A 258 10.29 6.94 6.71
CA MET A 258 11.20 8.01 6.29
C MET A 258 10.53 9.38 6.38
N VAL A 259 11.32 10.42 6.67
CA VAL A 259 10.92 11.81 6.45
C VAL A 259 11.89 12.45 5.44
N PRO A 260 11.54 12.55 4.15
CA PRO A 260 12.44 13.12 3.17
C PRO A 260 12.77 14.57 3.52
N LYS A 261 14.07 14.90 3.59
CA LYS A 261 14.58 16.22 4.02
C LYS A 261 13.92 17.42 3.31
N ARG A 262 13.44 17.24 2.08
CA ARG A 262 12.82 18.29 1.26
C ARG A 262 11.29 18.37 1.37
N LYS A 263 10.61 17.32 1.81
CA LYS A 263 9.14 17.23 1.73
C LYS A 263 8.41 17.38 3.06
N ARG A 264 9.11 17.33 4.22
CA ARG A 264 8.49 17.38 5.57
C ARG A 264 7.23 16.50 5.68
N ALA A 265 7.21 15.39 4.95
CA ALA A 265 6.11 14.46 4.86
C ALA A 265 6.59 13.09 5.31
N ILE A 266 5.73 12.31 5.94
CA ILE A 266 6.07 10.99 6.46
C ILE A 266 5.72 9.95 5.39
N GLU A 267 6.72 9.17 4.98
CA GLU A 267 6.63 8.16 3.94
C GLU A 267 6.92 6.76 4.52
N SER A 268 6.18 5.77 4.05
CA SER A 268 6.37 4.33 4.33
C SER A 268 5.65 3.54 3.26
N GLU A 269 6.12 2.33 2.95
CA GLU A 269 5.44 1.35 2.10
C GLU A 269 4.66 0.29 2.92
N PHE A 270 4.70 0.38 4.25
CA PHE A 270 4.03 -0.56 5.17
C PHE A 270 4.42 -2.03 4.96
N ASP A 271 5.60 -2.28 4.40
CA ASP A 271 6.17 -3.62 4.34
C ASP A 271 6.65 -4.03 5.75
N LEU A 272 6.10 -5.11 6.28
CA LEU A 272 6.44 -5.58 7.62
C LEU A 272 7.91 -6.03 7.67
N ILE A 273 8.67 -5.43 8.58
CA ILE A 273 10.07 -5.72 8.82
C ILE A 273 10.31 -6.00 10.30
N SER A 274 11.11 -7.03 10.59
CA SER A 274 11.46 -7.38 11.96
C SER A 274 12.55 -6.46 12.50
N LEU A 275 12.53 -6.23 13.82
CA LEU A 275 13.56 -5.45 14.50
C LEU A 275 14.98 -5.98 14.23
N PRO A 276 15.26 -7.30 14.25
CA PRO A 276 16.57 -7.83 13.86
C PRO A 276 16.93 -7.57 12.39
N ALA A 277 15.96 -7.59 11.47
CA ALA A 277 16.25 -7.25 10.07
C ALA A 277 16.63 -5.77 9.93
N PHE A 278 15.97 -4.89 10.68
CA PHE A 278 16.30 -3.47 10.72
C PHE A 278 17.65 -3.20 11.41
N GLN A 279 17.84 -3.67 12.64
CA GLN A 279 19.02 -3.34 13.45
C GLN A 279 20.23 -4.20 13.07
N ASP A 280 20.09 -5.53 13.14
CA ASP A 280 21.23 -6.45 13.03
C ASP A 280 21.64 -6.72 11.58
N LEU A 281 20.68 -6.68 10.64
CA LEU A 281 20.94 -6.91 9.21
C LEU A 281 21.08 -5.60 8.42
N GLY A 282 20.82 -4.44 9.04
CA GLY A 282 21.01 -3.13 8.42
C GLY A 282 20.06 -2.83 7.25
N VAL A 283 18.89 -3.48 7.17
CA VAL A 283 17.95 -3.27 6.05
C VAL A 283 17.31 -1.89 6.15
N ARG A 284 17.42 -1.10 5.07
CA ARG A 284 16.94 0.30 4.99
C ARG A 284 16.09 0.58 3.75
N PHE A 285 15.68 -0.45 3.03
CA PHE A 285 14.88 -0.34 1.82
C PHE A 285 13.68 -1.27 1.90
N SER A 286 12.54 -0.80 1.40
CA SER A 286 11.30 -1.56 1.30
C SER A 286 11.39 -2.61 0.20
N VAL A 287 10.33 -3.41 0.01
CA VAL A 287 10.25 -4.38 -1.08
C VAL A 287 10.40 -3.70 -2.45
N HIS A 288 9.92 -2.46 -2.57
CA HIS A 288 9.96 -1.64 -3.78
C HIS A 288 11.08 -0.60 -3.78
N ASN A 289 12.18 -0.86 -3.05
CA ASN A 289 13.36 0.01 -3.00
C ASN A 289 13.09 1.44 -2.50
N VAL A 290 12.05 1.63 -1.68
CA VAL A 290 11.81 2.90 -0.98
C VAL A 290 12.64 2.91 0.30
N ALA A 291 13.53 3.90 0.42
CA ALA A 291 14.40 4.03 1.57
C ALA A 291 13.61 4.39 2.84
N PHE A 292 14.07 3.89 3.99
CA PHE A 292 13.58 4.27 5.31
C PHE A 292 14.70 4.32 6.34
N GLU A 293 14.54 5.16 7.36
CA GLU A 293 15.55 5.40 8.39
C GLU A 293 15.07 5.06 9.80
N HIS A 294 13.75 4.96 9.98
CA HIS A 294 13.12 4.60 11.24
C HIS A 294 12.40 3.26 11.13
N TRP A 295 12.33 2.55 12.24
CA TRP A 295 11.50 1.36 12.40
C TRP A 295 10.36 1.69 13.36
N LEU A 296 9.14 1.78 12.84
CA LEU A 296 7.95 2.09 13.63
C LEU A 296 7.23 0.77 13.98
N PRO A 297 7.15 0.37 15.26
CA PRO A 297 6.40 -0.82 15.64
C PRO A 297 4.90 -0.63 15.42
N LEU A 298 4.23 -1.70 14.99
CA LEU A 298 2.78 -1.72 14.82
C LEU A 298 2.12 -2.61 15.88
N PRO A 299 0.96 -2.25 16.43
CA PRO A 299 0.18 -3.14 17.28
C PRO A 299 -0.48 -4.24 16.42
N LEU A 300 0.11 -5.44 16.39
CA LEU A 300 -0.43 -6.58 15.64
C LEU A 300 -1.24 -7.55 16.49
N SER A 301 -0.98 -7.64 17.78
CA SER A 301 -1.77 -8.42 18.74
C SER A 301 -1.46 -7.88 20.13
N ARG A 302 -2.26 -8.24 21.15
CA ARG A 302 -1.98 -7.82 22.53
C ARG A 302 -0.59 -8.24 22.98
N ARG A 303 -0.21 -9.50 22.72
CA ARG A 303 1.11 -10.05 23.06
C ARG A 303 2.23 -9.32 22.30
N HIS A 304 2.05 -9.10 21.01
CA HIS A 304 3.06 -8.43 20.19
C HIS A 304 3.22 -6.97 20.62
N TRP A 305 2.12 -6.23 20.82
CA TRP A 305 2.12 -4.84 21.29
C TRP A 305 2.83 -4.67 22.63
N SER A 306 2.54 -5.53 23.61
CA SER A 306 3.24 -5.54 24.91
C SER A 306 4.76 -5.67 24.78
N SER A 307 5.25 -6.32 23.71
CA SER A 307 6.69 -6.48 23.46
C SER A 307 7.35 -5.35 22.69
N VAL A 308 6.56 -4.46 22.06
CA VAL A 308 7.08 -3.40 21.17
C VAL A 308 6.67 -1.97 21.55
N LYS A 309 5.69 -1.78 22.44
CA LYS A 309 5.14 -0.45 22.79
C LYS A 309 6.19 0.56 23.23
N ASP A 310 7.23 0.13 23.96
CA ASP A 310 8.27 1.02 24.50
C ASP A 310 9.20 1.58 23.41
N TYR A 311 9.21 0.96 22.22
CA TYR A 311 9.96 1.47 21.07
C TYR A 311 9.23 2.59 20.32
N VAL A 312 7.93 2.80 20.56
CA VAL A 312 7.13 3.81 19.84
C VAL A 312 7.53 5.22 20.24
N THR A 313 7.65 5.51 21.53
CA THR A 313 7.91 6.87 22.03
C THR A 313 9.20 7.49 21.46
N PRO A 314 10.35 6.80 21.46
CA PRO A 314 11.57 7.33 20.86
C PRO A 314 11.43 7.63 19.35
N VAL A 315 10.73 6.75 18.62
CA VAL A 315 10.49 6.92 17.18
C VAL A 315 9.58 8.13 16.93
N MET A 316 8.50 8.29 17.70
CA MET A 316 7.61 9.45 17.60
C MET A 316 8.35 10.75 17.88
N HIS A 317 9.21 10.78 18.89
CA HIS A 317 10.02 11.96 19.18
C HIS A 317 10.96 12.31 18.00
N SER A 318 11.66 11.32 17.44
CA SER A 318 12.52 11.51 16.27
C SER A 318 11.75 12.02 15.05
N LEU A 319 10.58 11.44 14.77
CA LEU A 319 9.72 11.84 13.66
C LEU A 319 9.17 13.26 13.85
N ALA A 320 8.79 13.64 15.08
CA ALA A 320 8.28 14.97 15.36
C ALA A 320 9.33 16.05 15.08
N VAL A 321 10.59 15.79 15.43
CA VAL A 321 11.73 16.65 15.11
C VAL A 321 11.94 16.72 13.59
N ALA A 322 11.96 15.57 12.90
CA ALA A 322 12.21 15.50 11.47
C ALA A 322 11.14 16.23 10.63
N VAL A 323 9.87 16.15 11.01
CA VAL A 323 8.76 16.84 10.33
C VAL A 323 8.69 18.33 10.69
N SER A 324 9.41 18.77 11.73
CA SER A 324 9.35 20.14 12.27
C SER A 324 7.91 20.53 12.63
N LEU A 325 7.21 19.66 13.36
CA LEU A 325 5.84 19.94 13.80
C LEU A 325 5.81 21.19 14.70
N PRO A 326 4.80 22.06 14.57
CA PRO A 326 4.63 23.18 15.50
C PRO A 326 4.54 22.68 16.94
N SER A 327 5.07 23.44 17.92
CA SER A 327 5.11 23.02 19.33
C SER A 327 3.74 22.57 19.88
N ALA A 328 2.64 23.18 19.40
CA ALA A 328 1.27 22.82 19.78
C ALA A 328 0.80 21.42 19.31
N ASN A 329 1.56 20.78 18.41
CA ASN A 329 1.33 19.44 17.87
C ASN A 329 2.58 18.55 18.01
N ASN A 330 3.55 18.93 18.84
CA ASN A 330 4.75 18.12 19.10
C ASN A 330 4.42 16.99 20.09
N SER A 331 3.57 16.06 19.66
CA SER A 331 3.14 14.89 20.42
C SER A 331 3.04 13.67 19.50
N ALA A 332 3.03 12.46 20.06
CA ALA A 332 2.86 11.24 19.29
C ALA A 332 1.57 11.25 18.43
N VAL A 333 0.48 11.80 18.97
CA VAL A 333 -0.77 11.98 18.21
C VAL A 333 -0.59 12.99 17.08
N GLY A 334 0.18 14.06 17.30
CA GLY A 334 0.50 15.02 16.23
C GLY A 334 1.31 14.41 15.09
N VAL A 335 2.27 13.52 15.40
CA VAL A 335 3.02 12.76 14.39
C VAL A 335 2.10 11.81 13.62
N LEU A 336 1.27 11.04 14.32
CA LEU A 336 0.30 10.14 13.67
C LEU A 336 -0.72 10.91 12.83
N ALA A 337 -1.17 12.08 13.30
CA ALA A 337 -2.05 12.95 12.55
C ALA A 337 -1.41 13.46 11.25
N ALA A 338 -0.13 13.83 11.29
CA ALA A 338 0.62 14.19 10.10
C ALA A 338 0.77 12.99 9.16
N PHE A 339 1.15 11.82 9.70
CA PHE A 339 1.38 10.62 8.90
C PHE A 339 0.11 10.12 8.22
N MET A 340 -0.99 10.02 8.96
CA MET A 340 -2.29 9.64 8.43
C MET A 340 -2.73 10.64 7.36
N ASN A 341 -2.60 11.95 7.60
CA ASN A 341 -2.92 12.97 6.61
C ASN A 341 -2.08 12.81 5.32
N ASP A 342 -0.78 12.51 5.42
CA ASP A 342 0.09 12.29 4.26
C ASP A 342 -0.31 11.04 3.45
N ILE A 343 -0.84 10.00 4.10
CA ILE A 343 -1.45 8.86 3.40
C ILE A 343 -2.69 9.31 2.63
N VAL A 344 -3.60 10.06 3.25
CA VAL A 344 -4.81 10.57 2.58
C VAL A 344 -4.45 11.45 1.38
N VAL A 345 -3.42 12.29 1.51
CA VAL A 345 -2.93 13.12 0.39
C VAL A 345 -2.41 12.25 -0.75
N ARG A 346 -1.61 11.22 -0.46
CA ARG A 346 -1.09 10.29 -1.49
C ARG A 346 -2.19 9.48 -2.17
N LEU A 347 -3.17 9.00 -1.41
CA LEU A 347 -4.34 8.28 -1.93
C LEU A 347 -5.13 9.08 -2.97
N ASN A 348 -5.09 10.41 -2.87
CA ASN A 348 -5.85 11.32 -3.71
C ASN A 348 -5.03 11.91 -4.88
N GLN A 349 -3.75 11.56 -5.02
CA GLN A 349 -2.94 11.92 -6.17
C GLN A 349 -3.26 10.97 -7.33
N VAL A 350 -4.27 11.33 -8.12
CA VAL A 350 -4.56 10.64 -9.39
C VAL A 350 -3.48 11.02 -10.39
N ASP A 351 -2.63 10.06 -10.74
CA ASP A 351 -1.73 10.04 -11.89
C ASP A 351 -1.18 11.39 -12.36
N ALA A 352 -0.13 11.84 -11.68
CA ALA A 352 0.91 12.52 -12.43
C ALA A 352 1.96 11.45 -12.77
N HIS A 353 2.07 11.13 -14.06
CA HIS A 353 3.27 10.55 -14.67
C HIS A 353 4.55 11.39 -14.45
N THR A 354 4.56 12.33 -13.50
CA THR A 354 5.78 12.90 -12.94
C THR A 354 6.57 11.78 -12.30
N SER A 355 7.53 11.29 -13.08
CA SER A 355 8.74 10.64 -12.67
C SER A 355 9.09 11.06 -11.25
N SER A 356 9.18 10.09 -10.36
CA SER A 356 9.54 10.23 -8.96
C SER A 356 10.69 11.22 -8.79
N SER A 357 10.39 12.50 -8.51
CA SER A 357 11.37 13.53 -8.14
C SER A 357 11.79 13.36 -6.66
N GLY A 358 11.96 12.10 -6.22
CA GLY A 358 12.74 11.77 -5.04
C GLY A 358 14.21 11.86 -5.41
N ALA A 359 15.06 12.31 -4.50
CA ALA A 359 16.50 12.31 -4.74
C ALA A 359 16.95 10.88 -5.07
N ALA A 360 17.38 10.67 -6.32
CA ALA A 360 17.90 9.41 -6.79
C ALA A 360 19.07 8.98 -5.90
N TYR A 361 19.02 7.76 -5.39
CA TYR A 361 20.19 7.12 -4.83
C TYR A 361 21.13 6.79 -6.00
N ARG A 362 22.35 7.34 -6.01
CA ARG A 362 23.39 6.92 -6.95
C ARG A 362 24.07 5.69 -6.37
N GLY A 363 23.75 4.52 -6.91
CA GLY A 363 24.63 3.35 -6.80
C GLY A 363 25.92 3.57 -7.59
N ASN A 364 26.90 2.69 -7.41
CA ASN A 364 28.21 2.77 -8.07
C ASN A 364 28.14 2.60 -9.60
N ASP A 365 26.99 2.15 -10.12
CA ASP A 365 26.66 2.12 -11.54
C ASP A 365 25.64 3.23 -11.82
N ASN A 366 25.86 4.02 -12.88
CA ASN A 366 25.14 5.27 -13.22
C ASN A 366 23.66 5.08 -13.65
N VAL A 367 22.92 4.15 -13.05
CA VAL A 367 21.52 3.83 -13.39
C VAL A 367 20.54 4.62 -12.50
N ARG A 368 19.54 5.26 -13.13
CA ARG A 368 18.48 6.02 -12.44
C ARG A 368 17.39 5.05 -11.95
N ILE A 369 17.34 4.80 -10.64
CA ILE A 369 16.37 3.87 -10.04
C ILE A 369 14.97 4.51 -9.94
N PRO A 370 13.94 3.96 -10.60
CA PRO A 370 12.55 4.41 -10.43
C PRO A 370 12.01 3.93 -9.08
N GLN A 371 11.67 4.86 -8.18
CA GLN A 371 10.90 4.52 -6.97
C GLN A 371 9.45 4.21 -7.35
N MET A 372 9.01 2.96 -7.09
CA MET A 372 7.63 2.53 -7.28
C MET A 372 6.94 2.44 -5.92
N SER A 373 6.02 3.36 -5.62
CA SER A 373 5.23 3.32 -4.39
C SER A 373 3.88 2.69 -4.65
N THR A 374 3.51 1.70 -3.85
CA THR A 374 2.24 0.96 -3.96
C THR A 374 1.05 1.66 -3.29
N LEU A 375 1.32 2.79 -2.63
CA LEU A 375 0.33 3.57 -1.86
C LEU A 375 -0.23 4.79 -2.61
N ARG A 376 0.03 4.90 -3.92
CA ARG A 376 -0.41 6.02 -4.75
C ARG A 376 -1.86 5.91 -5.21
N HIS A 377 -2.44 4.71 -5.15
CA HIS A 377 -3.85 4.47 -5.45
C HIS A 377 -4.60 4.05 -4.18
N ALA A 378 -5.93 4.21 -4.18
CA ALA A 378 -6.85 3.64 -3.20
C ALA A 378 -6.89 2.10 -3.25
N SER A 379 -5.73 1.48 -3.10
CA SER A 379 -5.54 0.04 -2.99
C SER A 379 -5.93 -0.44 -1.59
N GLU A 380 -6.25 -1.73 -1.49
CA GLU A 380 -6.52 -2.39 -0.22
C GLU A 380 -5.37 -2.19 0.77
N LYS A 381 -4.12 -2.36 0.32
CA LYS A 381 -2.90 -2.12 1.13
C LYS A 381 -2.85 -0.71 1.72
N ALA A 382 -3.25 0.31 0.96
CA ALA A 382 -3.22 1.69 1.46
C ALA A 382 -4.29 1.96 2.52
N ILE A 383 -5.46 1.31 2.41
CA ILE A 383 -6.50 1.36 3.43
C ILE A 383 -6.05 0.62 4.69
N GLU A 384 -5.47 -0.58 4.54
CA GLU A 384 -4.90 -1.33 5.67
C GLU A 384 -3.81 -0.54 6.40
N SER A 385 -2.93 0.14 5.65
CA SER A 385 -1.90 1.03 6.21
C SER A 385 -2.50 2.11 7.10
N TYR A 386 -3.62 2.70 6.67
CA TYR A 386 -4.34 3.70 7.46
C TYR A 386 -4.98 3.10 8.72
N PHE A 387 -5.51 1.87 8.65
CA PHE A 387 -6.00 1.13 9.82
C PHE A 387 -4.88 0.77 10.81
N HIS A 388 -3.68 0.44 10.34
CA HIS A 388 -2.52 0.19 11.21
C HIS A 388 -2.12 1.44 12.00
N LEU A 389 -2.13 2.62 11.38
CA LEU A 389 -1.88 3.88 12.08
C LEU A 389 -3.02 4.25 13.03
N PHE A 390 -4.27 4.01 12.63
CA PHE A 390 -5.43 4.19 13.50
C PHE A 390 -5.38 3.27 14.73
N HIS A 391 -4.97 2.02 14.56
CA HIS A 391 -4.79 1.08 15.67
C HIS A 391 -3.68 1.56 16.62
N LEU A 392 -2.54 2.03 16.09
CA LEU A 392 -1.48 2.63 16.90
C LEU A 392 -1.97 3.87 17.65
N LEU A 393 -2.76 4.73 16.99
CA LEU A 393 -3.38 5.89 17.60
C LEU A 393 -4.29 5.51 18.78
N LEU A 394 -5.12 4.47 18.62
CA LEU A 394 -5.98 3.95 19.70
C LEU A 394 -5.18 3.34 20.86
N CYS A 395 -4.13 2.57 20.57
CA CYS A 395 -3.25 2.01 21.60
C CYS A 395 -2.61 3.10 22.45
N LEU A 396 -2.20 4.22 21.84
CA LEU A 396 -1.67 5.37 22.57
C LEU A 396 -2.76 6.10 23.35
N ALA A 397 -3.89 6.40 22.72
CA ALA A 397 -4.99 7.15 23.35
C ALA A 397 -5.60 6.43 24.56
N THR A 398 -5.71 5.10 24.49
CA THR A 398 -6.22 4.27 25.60
C THR A 398 -5.18 4.01 26.69
N ALA A 399 -3.89 4.24 26.42
CA ALA A 399 -2.83 4.15 27.42
C ALA A 399 -2.63 5.47 28.18
N ASP A 400 -2.93 6.61 27.56
CA ASP A 400 -2.85 7.94 28.16
C ASP A 400 -4.13 8.76 27.89
N PRO A 401 -5.09 8.80 28.85
CA PRO A 401 -6.33 9.57 28.74
C PRO A 401 -6.12 11.08 28.52
N LYS A 402 -4.93 11.61 28.82
CA LYS A 402 -4.60 13.01 28.53
C LYS A 402 -4.65 13.29 27.02
N LEU A 403 -4.28 12.32 26.18
CA LEU A 403 -4.34 12.47 24.72
C LEU A 403 -5.77 12.66 24.20
N VAL A 404 -6.73 11.94 24.79
CA VAL A 404 -8.17 12.09 24.49
C VAL A 404 -8.65 13.47 24.96
N THR A 405 -8.26 13.87 26.16
CA THR A 405 -8.57 15.20 26.72
C THR A 405 -8.04 16.33 25.82
N ASP A 406 -6.81 16.21 25.33
CA ASP A 406 -6.20 17.17 24.42
C ASP A 406 -6.91 17.22 23.06
N ALA A 407 -7.34 16.06 22.53
CA ALA A 407 -8.14 15.99 21.32
C ALA A 407 -9.50 16.69 21.50
N ASN A 408 -10.20 16.40 22.61
CA ASN A 408 -11.46 17.05 22.97
C ASN A 408 -11.30 18.57 23.10
N ASN A 409 -10.22 19.03 23.73
CA ASN A 409 -9.92 20.47 23.88
C ASN A 409 -9.67 21.15 22.52
N LYS A 410 -8.94 20.51 21.60
CA LYS A 410 -8.72 21.03 20.24
C LYS A 410 -10.06 21.17 19.49
N ILE A 411 -10.94 20.18 19.59
CA ILE A 411 -12.26 20.20 18.93
C ILE A 411 -13.17 21.27 19.55
N LYS A 412 -13.25 21.36 20.88
CA LYS A 412 -14.04 22.40 21.57
C LYS A 412 -13.57 23.82 21.19
N ARG A 413 -12.25 24.04 21.11
CA ARG A 413 -11.68 25.31 20.66
C ARG A 413 -12.05 25.63 19.20
N PHE A 414 -12.03 24.63 18.33
CA PHE A 414 -12.46 24.82 16.95
C PHE A 414 -13.94 25.23 16.90
N MET A 415 -14.80 24.55 17.66
CA MET A 415 -16.23 24.81 17.73
C MET A 415 -16.60 26.15 18.37
N SER A 416 -15.76 26.71 19.24
CA SER A 416 -15.97 28.05 19.80
C SER A 416 -15.58 29.20 18.86
N GLY A 417 -15.37 28.92 17.57
CA GLY A 417 -15.06 29.91 16.55
C GLY A 417 -13.57 30.17 16.35
N LYS A 418 -12.68 29.50 17.11
CA LYS A 418 -11.22 29.56 16.88
C LYS A 418 -10.79 28.62 15.75
N THR A 419 -11.40 28.80 14.58
CA THR A 419 -11.22 27.93 13.39
C THR A 419 -10.04 28.34 12.51
N SER A 420 -9.45 29.51 12.74
CA SER A 420 -8.45 30.08 11.84
C SER A 420 -7.15 29.26 11.76
N LYS A 421 -6.33 29.49 10.72
CA LYS A 421 -5.02 28.84 10.51
C LYS A 421 -4.04 29.06 11.67
N ILE A 422 -4.23 30.12 12.47
CA ILE A 422 -3.45 30.37 13.67
C ILE A 422 -3.86 29.40 14.79
N SER A 423 -5.16 29.20 14.97
CA SER A 423 -5.72 28.39 16.06
C SER A 423 -5.77 26.89 15.72
N CYS A 424 -6.00 26.55 14.46
CA CYS A 424 -6.05 25.20 13.92
C CYS A 424 -5.23 25.15 12.61
N PRO A 425 -3.89 24.98 12.68
CA PRO A 425 -3.04 25.08 11.50
C PRO A 425 -3.34 24.07 10.38
N ASN A 426 -3.78 22.86 10.75
CA ASN A 426 -4.05 21.78 9.81
C ASN A 426 -5.42 21.14 10.12
N LEU A 427 -6.36 21.22 9.16
CA LEU A 427 -7.69 20.62 9.28
C LEU A 427 -7.65 19.10 9.19
N GLY A 428 -6.72 18.51 8.41
CA GLY A 428 -6.53 17.07 8.37
C GLY A 428 -6.12 16.50 9.72
N HIS A 429 -5.29 17.22 10.48
CA HIS A 429 -4.98 16.80 11.86
C HIS A 429 -6.21 16.83 12.76
N LEU A 430 -7.07 17.86 12.63
CA LEU A 430 -8.34 17.92 13.36
C LEU A 430 -9.21 16.69 13.11
N LEU A 431 -9.28 16.23 11.86
CA LEU A 431 -10.02 15.02 11.48
C LEU A 431 -9.44 13.75 12.10
N VAL A 432 -8.12 13.68 12.29
CA VAL A 432 -7.49 12.57 13.01
C VAL A 432 -7.77 12.65 14.52
N TYR A 433 -7.74 13.84 15.12
CA TYR A 433 -8.13 14.01 16.53
C TYR A 433 -9.58 13.59 16.80
N LEU A 434 -10.48 13.80 15.84
CA LEU A 434 -11.87 13.31 15.92
C LEU A 434 -11.96 11.78 16.01
N LEU A 435 -10.96 11.04 15.50
CA LEU A 435 -10.91 9.58 15.61
C LEU A 435 -10.63 9.07 17.01
N ILE A 436 -10.20 9.93 17.95
CA ILE A 436 -10.00 9.57 19.37
C ILE A 436 -10.77 10.46 20.35
N SER A 437 -11.59 11.38 19.86
CA SER A 437 -12.38 12.29 20.70
C SER A 437 -13.67 11.63 21.18
N ASP A 438 -14.19 12.07 22.32
CA ASP A 438 -15.52 11.72 22.85
C ASP A 438 -16.64 12.63 22.31
N ILE A 439 -16.29 13.60 21.45
CA ILE A 439 -17.23 14.59 20.92
C ILE A 439 -17.77 14.08 19.58
N ASP A 440 -19.09 13.97 19.47
CA ASP A 440 -19.74 13.58 18.23
C ASP A 440 -19.59 14.63 17.12
N MET A 441 -19.48 14.13 15.89
CA MET A 441 -19.46 14.97 14.69
C MET A 441 -20.85 15.53 14.42
N THR A 442 -21.07 16.80 14.78
CA THR A 442 -22.34 17.52 14.53
C THR A 442 -22.38 18.14 13.13
N GLU A 443 -23.58 18.44 12.63
CA GLU A 443 -23.75 19.16 11.35
C GLU A 443 -23.10 20.56 11.40
N ALA A 444 -23.19 21.25 12.54
CA ALA A 444 -22.52 22.54 12.73
C ALA A 444 -20.99 22.43 12.59
N MET A 445 -20.39 21.37 13.13
CA MET A 445 -18.96 21.10 12.99
C MET A 445 -18.56 20.84 11.55
N ARG A 446 -19.33 20.00 10.82
CA ARG A 446 -19.11 19.76 9.38
C ARG A 446 -19.15 21.06 8.59
N LYS A 447 -20.17 21.89 8.81
CA LYS A 447 -20.29 23.22 8.16
C LYS A 447 -19.11 24.13 8.48
N ALA A 448 -18.64 24.15 9.73
CA ALA A 448 -17.48 24.94 10.12
C ALA A 448 -16.19 24.46 9.45
N ILE A 449 -15.96 23.14 9.38
CA ILE A 449 -14.80 22.54 8.68
C ILE A 449 -14.84 22.87 7.19
N ILE A 450 -16.00 22.69 6.54
CA ILE A 450 -16.18 22.98 5.10
C ILE A 450 -15.94 24.47 4.83
N THR A 451 -16.57 25.35 5.60
CA THR A 451 -16.45 26.82 5.41
C THR A 451 -15.01 27.29 5.59
N GLU A 452 -14.33 26.78 6.62
CA GLU A 452 -12.92 27.11 6.86
C GLU A 452 -12.01 26.57 5.75
N ALA A 453 -12.26 25.34 5.26
CA ALA A 453 -11.51 24.77 4.14
C ALA A 453 -11.65 25.62 2.86
N ILE A 454 -12.88 26.01 2.51
CA ILE A 454 -13.16 26.90 1.37
C ILE A 454 -12.41 28.22 1.54
N THR A 455 -12.54 28.85 2.72
CA THR A 455 -11.93 30.15 3.04
C THR A 455 -10.40 30.11 2.93
N ARG A 456 -9.75 29.04 3.41
CA ARG A 456 -8.30 28.85 3.32
C ARG A 456 -7.81 28.66 1.90
N ASN A 457 -8.62 28.00 1.06
CA ASN A 457 -8.21 27.67 -0.29
C ASN A 457 -8.47 28.77 -1.31
N VAL A 458 -9.13 29.88 -0.93
CA VAL A 458 -9.33 31.04 -1.82
C VAL A 458 -8.01 31.52 -2.44
N VAL A 459 -6.91 31.56 -1.70
CA VAL A 459 -5.60 31.98 -2.25
C VAL A 459 -5.15 31.06 -3.39
N TRP A 460 -5.32 29.74 -3.23
CA TRP A 460 -4.96 28.76 -4.25
C TRP A 460 -5.94 28.77 -5.41
N MET A 461 -7.22 29.07 -5.16
CA MET A 461 -8.21 29.23 -6.20
C MET A 461 -7.90 30.43 -7.11
N LEU A 462 -7.55 31.58 -6.53
CA LEU A 462 -7.36 32.83 -7.28
C LEU A 462 -5.95 32.95 -7.90
N ASP A 463 -4.91 32.47 -7.22
CA ASP A 463 -3.52 32.67 -7.64
C ASP A 463 -3.09 31.67 -8.73
N ARG A 464 -2.19 32.11 -9.60
CA ARG A 464 -1.58 31.29 -10.64
C ARG A 464 -0.79 30.08 -10.12
N ARG A 465 -0.36 30.10 -8.86
CA ARG A 465 0.31 28.95 -8.21
C ARG A 465 -0.66 27.82 -7.85
N GLY A 466 -1.97 28.04 -7.92
CA GLY A 466 -2.98 27.01 -7.80
C GLY A 466 -3.84 26.94 -9.05
N SER A 467 -5.15 27.12 -8.90
CA SER A 467 -6.15 26.92 -9.95
C SER A 467 -6.25 28.09 -10.93
N ASN A 468 -5.59 29.22 -10.66
CA ASN A 468 -5.50 30.38 -11.55
C ASN A 468 -6.87 30.89 -12.03
N MET A 469 -7.82 31.09 -11.10
CA MET A 469 -9.16 31.62 -11.38
C MET A 469 -9.35 33.02 -10.76
N PRO A 470 -8.53 34.02 -11.14
CA PRO A 470 -8.55 35.35 -10.52
C PRO A 470 -9.88 36.09 -10.76
N GLU A 471 -10.65 35.73 -11.78
CA GLU A 471 -11.97 36.30 -12.05
C GLU A 471 -12.98 36.06 -10.93
N LEU A 472 -12.79 35.01 -10.11
CA LEU A 472 -13.65 34.72 -8.95
C LEU A 472 -13.45 35.72 -7.80
N SER A 473 -12.44 36.60 -7.87
CA SER A 473 -12.26 37.69 -6.91
C SER A 473 -13.29 38.81 -7.08
N TYR A 474 -13.92 38.93 -8.26
CA TYR A 474 -15.08 39.79 -8.43
C TYR A 474 -16.29 39.16 -7.75
N LEU A 475 -16.87 39.82 -6.74
CA LEU A 475 -18.07 39.32 -6.07
C LEU A 475 -19.31 39.95 -6.71
N GLU A 476 -19.89 39.22 -7.64
CA GLU A 476 -21.10 39.55 -8.38
C GLU A 476 -22.29 39.91 -7.45
N PRO A 477 -23.17 40.84 -7.86
CA PRO A 477 -24.35 41.23 -7.10
C PRO A 477 -25.48 40.20 -7.21
N ASP A 478 -25.43 39.32 -8.21
CA ASP A 478 -26.45 38.29 -8.45
C ASP A 478 -26.75 37.46 -7.20
N HIS A 479 -28.02 37.13 -7.01
CA HIS A 479 -28.47 36.29 -5.91
C HIS A 479 -27.90 34.87 -6.04
N VAL A 480 -27.92 34.32 -7.25
CA VAL A 480 -27.42 32.98 -7.58
C VAL A 480 -26.36 33.08 -8.67
N SER A 481 -25.24 32.38 -8.48
CA SER A 481 -24.15 32.33 -9.45
C SER A 481 -23.72 30.90 -9.73
N GLY A 482 -24.27 30.31 -10.80
CA GLY A 482 -23.94 28.95 -11.23
C GLY A 482 -22.45 28.79 -11.53
N TYR A 483 -21.83 29.79 -12.16
CA TYR A 483 -20.40 29.79 -12.43
C TYR A 483 -19.56 29.79 -11.14
N ARG A 484 -19.88 30.61 -10.13
CA ARG A 484 -19.14 30.61 -8.86
C ARG A 484 -19.26 29.26 -8.16
N LEU A 485 -20.47 28.69 -8.11
CA LEU A 485 -20.70 27.37 -7.53
C LEU A 485 -19.84 26.31 -8.22
N LYS A 486 -19.84 26.27 -9.55
CA LYS A 486 -19.07 25.28 -10.31
C LYS A 486 -17.57 25.47 -10.18
N ARG A 487 -17.06 26.68 -10.48
CA ARG A 487 -15.61 26.94 -10.51
C ARG A 487 -14.95 26.92 -9.12
N THR A 488 -15.65 27.37 -8.09
CA THR A 488 -15.15 27.23 -6.71
C THR A 488 -15.03 25.76 -6.33
N PHE A 489 -15.92 24.89 -6.83
CA PHE A 489 -15.80 23.46 -6.60
C PHE A 489 -14.60 22.87 -7.33
N GLU A 490 -14.49 23.12 -8.63
CA GLU A 490 -13.40 22.65 -9.48
C GLU A 490 -12.02 23.04 -8.92
N ALA A 491 -11.88 24.29 -8.46
CA ALA A 491 -10.63 24.79 -7.89
C ALA A 491 -10.20 24.09 -6.59
N ASN A 492 -11.10 23.36 -5.93
CA ASN A 492 -10.92 22.80 -4.59
C ASN A 492 -11.08 21.28 -4.52
N ARG A 493 -11.20 20.60 -5.67
CA ARG A 493 -11.48 19.15 -5.76
C ARG A 493 -10.58 18.31 -4.85
N THR A 494 -9.26 18.54 -4.89
CA THR A 494 -8.31 17.79 -4.07
C THR A 494 -8.62 17.93 -2.58
N SER A 495 -8.83 19.16 -2.09
CA SER A 495 -9.14 19.41 -0.68
C SER A 495 -10.46 18.75 -0.27
N TYR A 496 -11.48 18.78 -1.11
CA TYR A 496 -12.77 18.17 -0.80
C TYR A 496 -12.72 16.65 -0.78
N ARG A 497 -11.94 16.03 -1.68
CA ARG A 497 -11.72 14.58 -1.66
C ARG A 497 -11.04 14.11 -0.37
N LEU A 498 -10.07 14.88 0.15
CA LEU A 498 -9.46 14.59 1.46
C LEU A 498 -10.49 14.63 2.59
N LEU A 499 -11.35 15.67 2.61
CA LEU A 499 -12.41 15.80 3.62
C LEU A 499 -13.42 14.64 3.54
N MET A 500 -13.88 14.30 2.33
CA MET A 500 -14.82 13.20 2.12
C MET A 500 -14.20 11.86 2.52
N PHE A 501 -12.92 11.60 2.18
CA PHE A 501 -12.20 10.41 2.62
C PHE A 501 -12.16 10.33 4.15
N SER A 502 -11.74 11.40 4.82
CA SER A 502 -11.64 11.41 6.28
C SER A 502 -12.98 11.18 6.97
N GLU A 503 -14.08 11.76 6.47
CA GLU A 503 -15.42 11.53 7.01
C GLU A 503 -15.94 10.12 6.70
N LEU A 504 -15.66 9.58 5.52
CA LEU A 504 -15.97 8.19 5.16
C LEU A 504 -15.22 7.21 6.07
N PHE A 505 -13.91 7.40 6.25
CA PHE A 505 -13.12 6.57 7.15
C PHE A 505 -13.65 6.68 8.59
N ARG A 506 -13.90 7.90 9.08
CA ARG A 506 -14.46 8.11 10.42
C ARG A 506 -15.77 7.33 10.59
N ARG A 507 -16.68 7.39 9.61
CA ARG A 507 -17.94 6.62 9.64
C ARG A 507 -17.70 5.12 9.68
N ILE A 508 -16.68 4.59 9.01
CA ILE A 508 -16.42 3.15 8.97
C ILE A 508 -15.70 2.68 10.24
N ALA A 509 -14.68 3.42 10.69
CA ALA A 509 -13.88 3.09 11.86
C ALA A 509 -14.61 3.40 13.18
N ARG A 510 -15.45 4.44 13.19
CA ARG A 510 -16.21 4.97 14.35
C ARG A 510 -17.56 5.54 13.91
N ARG A 511 -18.52 4.64 13.62
CA ARG A 511 -19.90 5.01 13.20
C ARG A 511 -20.54 6.01 14.17
N SER A 512 -20.48 5.69 15.45
CA SER A 512 -20.96 6.47 16.59
C SER A 512 -20.02 6.30 17.78
N ASN A 513 -20.25 7.08 18.84
CA ASN A 513 -19.56 6.92 20.12
C ASN A 513 -20.18 5.82 21.00
N GLU A 514 -20.99 4.91 20.42
CA GLU A 514 -21.58 3.77 21.14
C GLU A 514 -20.51 2.80 21.65
N LYS A 515 -19.46 2.56 20.86
CA LYS A 515 -18.33 1.74 21.27
C LYS A 515 -17.24 2.62 21.90
N THR A 516 -16.69 2.17 23.02
CA THR A 516 -15.55 2.85 23.65
C THR A 516 -14.28 2.68 22.81
N LEU A 517 -13.28 3.54 23.02
CA LEU A 517 -11.99 3.44 22.32
C LEU A 517 -11.29 2.11 22.62
N GLU A 518 -11.44 1.58 23.84
CA GLU A 518 -10.90 0.29 24.25
C GLU A 518 -11.56 -0.86 23.50
N GLN A 519 -12.88 -0.83 23.32
CA GLN A 519 -13.59 -1.85 22.54
C GLN A 519 -13.12 -1.86 21.08
N ILE A 520 -13.00 -0.69 20.46
CA ILE A 520 -12.54 -0.57 19.06
C ILE A 520 -11.08 -1.04 18.94
N ARG A 521 -10.22 -0.65 19.88
CA ARG A 521 -8.82 -1.12 19.96
C ARG A 521 -8.76 -2.63 20.06
N ASP A 522 -9.58 -3.20 20.93
CA ASP A 522 -9.60 -4.63 21.20
C ASP A 522 -10.07 -5.43 19.98
N GLU A 523 -11.10 -4.96 19.26
CA GLU A 523 -11.50 -5.53 17.97
C GLU A 523 -10.39 -5.44 16.90
N LEU A 524 -9.55 -4.41 16.93
CA LEU A 524 -8.39 -4.31 16.04
C LEU A 524 -7.26 -5.23 16.47
N PHE A 525 -7.08 -5.52 17.76
CA PHE A 525 -6.16 -6.56 18.20
C PHE A 525 -6.58 -7.94 17.71
N ASP A 526 -7.87 -8.24 17.78
CA ASP A 526 -8.42 -9.54 17.36
C ASP A 526 -8.25 -9.76 15.86
N ARG A 527 -8.32 -8.69 15.05
CA ARG A 527 -8.10 -8.71 13.60
C ARG A 527 -6.67 -8.39 13.18
N HIS A 528 -5.73 -8.32 14.12
CA HIS A 528 -4.34 -7.98 13.85
C HIS A 528 -4.12 -6.68 13.04
N GLY A 529 -4.84 -5.63 13.43
CA GLY A 529 -4.82 -4.31 12.80
C GLY A 529 -5.54 -4.23 11.47
N ALA A 530 -6.24 -5.30 11.02
CA ALA A 530 -7.01 -5.26 9.78
C ALA A 530 -8.23 -4.34 9.88
N PRO A 531 -8.69 -3.79 8.74
CA PRO A 531 -10.04 -3.24 8.63
C PRO A 531 -11.11 -4.28 9.02
N PRO A 532 -12.32 -3.83 9.41
CA PRO A 532 -13.46 -4.73 9.53
C PRO A 532 -13.72 -5.54 8.26
N PRO A 533 -14.29 -6.76 8.35
CA PRO A 533 -14.61 -7.57 7.18
C PRO A 533 -15.41 -6.77 6.14
N GLY A 534 -14.96 -6.79 4.89
CA GLY A 534 -15.56 -6.03 3.79
C GLY A 534 -15.26 -4.52 3.78
N ALA A 535 -14.75 -3.94 4.87
CA ALA A 535 -14.50 -2.50 4.94
C ALA A 535 -13.37 -2.02 4.02
N ALA A 536 -12.35 -2.86 3.76
CA ALA A 536 -11.28 -2.52 2.83
C ALA A 536 -11.80 -2.40 1.38
N LEU A 537 -12.60 -3.39 0.95
CA LEU A 537 -13.26 -3.37 -0.35
C LEU A 537 -14.28 -2.23 -0.47
N GLN A 538 -15.06 -2.00 0.59
CA GLN A 538 -16.00 -0.89 0.65
C GLN A 538 -15.26 0.45 0.52
N LEU A 539 -14.22 0.69 1.33
CA LEU A 539 -13.43 1.93 1.28
C LEU A 539 -12.77 2.12 -0.08
N SER A 540 -12.16 1.09 -0.66
CA SER A 540 -11.50 1.22 -1.98
C SER A 540 -12.50 1.53 -3.10
N THR A 541 -13.72 0.98 -3.01
CA THR A 541 -14.80 1.26 -3.97
C THR A 541 -15.37 2.65 -3.79
N GLU A 542 -15.66 3.04 -2.55
CA GLU A 542 -16.20 4.36 -2.23
C GLU A 542 -15.20 5.46 -2.54
N VAL A 543 -13.90 5.27 -2.26
CA VAL A 543 -12.87 6.27 -2.60
C VAL A 543 -12.80 6.50 -4.10
N ARG A 544 -12.91 5.45 -4.92
CA ARG A 544 -13.03 5.60 -6.38
C ARG A 544 -14.25 6.46 -6.75
N ARG A 545 -15.42 6.19 -6.17
CA ARG A 545 -16.63 6.99 -6.37
C ARG A 545 -16.47 8.45 -5.94
N LEU A 546 -15.72 8.72 -4.86
CA LEU A 546 -15.44 10.09 -4.41
C LEU A 546 -14.66 10.90 -5.46
N HIS A 547 -13.95 10.25 -6.39
CA HIS A 547 -13.30 10.95 -7.49
C HIS A 547 -14.29 11.51 -8.52
N ASP A 548 -15.47 10.91 -8.66
CA ASP A 548 -16.49 11.30 -9.63
C ASP A 548 -17.34 12.49 -9.17
N ILE A 549 -17.24 12.87 -7.89
CA ILE A 549 -17.98 13.99 -7.32
C ILE A 549 -17.39 15.32 -7.81
N ASP A 550 -18.22 16.09 -8.51
CA ASP A 550 -17.83 17.33 -9.18
C ASP A 550 -18.63 18.57 -8.79
N ASN A 551 -19.53 18.45 -7.80
CA ASN A 551 -20.40 19.54 -7.36
C ASN A 551 -20.73 19.52 -5.86
N PHE A 552 -21.18 20.68 -5.36
CA PHE A 552 -21.47 20.89 -3.94
C PHE A 552 -22.61 20.02 -3.38
N PRO A 553 -23.76 19.83 -4.05
CA PRO A 553 -24.83 18.96 -3.53
C PRO A 553 -24.36 17.53 -3.22
N HIS A 554 -23.64 16.88 -4.15
CA HIS A 554 -23.11 15.54 -3.89
C HIS A 554 -22.03 15.56 -2.80
N PHE A 555 -21.17 16.58 -2.78
CA PHE A 555 -20.20 16.75 -1.69
C PHE A 555 -20.86 16.91 -0.32
N PHE A 556 -21.97 17.65 -0.21
CA PHE A 556 -22.71 17.82 1.04
C PHE A 556 -23.35 16.52 1.51
N ASN A 557 -23.91 15.73 0.59
CA ASN A 557 -24.39 14.37 0.89
C ASN A 557 -23.27 13.51 1.49
N GLU A 558 -22.09 13.51 0.86
CA GLU A 558 -20.95 12.72 1.37
C GLU A 558 -20.46 13.19 2.72
N MET A 559 -20.42 14.50 2.94
CA MET A 559 -20.04 15.06 4.22
C MET A 559 -21.09 14.84 5.31
N GLY A 560 -22.30 14.36 4.98
CA GLY A 560 -23.38 14.13 5.95
C GLY A 560 -24.12 15.39 6.36
N ILE A 561 -24.31 16.34 5.45
CA ILE A 561 -25.14 17.53 5.65
C ILE A 561 -26.58 17.20 5.23
N ALA A 562 -27.51 17.13 6.19
CA ALA A 562 -28.88 16.67 5.91
C ALA A 562 -29.71 17.70 5.12
N ARG A 563 -29.51 18.99 5.41
CA ARG A 563 -30.23 20.09 4.73
C ARG A 563 -29.26 20.91 3.90
N HIS A 564 -29.35 20.74 2.58
CA HIS A 564 -28.51 21.48 1.64
C HIS A 564 -28.85 22.97 1.64
N PRO A 565 -27.85 23.86 1.64
CA PRO A 565 -28.11 25.27 1.40
C PRO A 565 -28.66 25.46 -0.02
N SER A 566 -29.62 26.38 -0.18
CA SER A 566 -30.07 26.79 -1.51
C SER A 566 -28.91 27.38 -2.32
N ALA A 567 -29.02 27.37 -3.65
CA ALA A 567 -28.00 27.94 -4.53
C ALA A 567 -27.72 29.42 -4.21
N GLU A 568 -28.75 30.18 -3.83
CA GLU A 568 -28.64 31.58 -3.39
C GLU A 568 -27.84 31.71 -2.09
N ASN A 569 -28.26 30.97 -1.05
CA ASN A 569 -27.60 31.00 0.26
C ASN A 569 -26.14 30.59 0.14
N PHE A 570 -25.86 29.53 -0.62
CA PHE A 570 -24.49 29.05 -0.78
C PHE A 570 -23.64 29.98 -1.66
N THR A 571 -24.22 30.62 -2.69
CA THR A 571 -23.54 31.70 -3.44
C THR A 571 -23.12 32.84 -2.50
N SER A 572 -23.98 33.23 -1.56
CA SER A 572 -23.64 34.21 -0.52
C SER A 572 -22.49 33.71 0.39
N VAL A 573 -22.53 32.46 0.86
CA VAL A 573 -21.47 31.85 1.67
C VAL A 573 -20.12 31.86 0.93
N LEU A 574 -20.08 31.50 -0.36
CA LEU A 574 -18.84 31.50 -1.14
C LEU A 574 -18.27 32.91 -1.30
N ARG A 575 -19.11 33.93 -1.52
CA ARG A 575 -18.67 35.34 -1.55
C ARG A 575 -18.11 35.78 -0.20
N ASN A 576 -18.74 35.37 0.89
CA ASN A 576 -18.25 35.66 2.24
C ASN A 576 -16.93 34.95 2.54
N CYS A 577 -16.73 33.71 2.09
CA CYS A 577 -15.44 33.02 2.21
C CYS A 577 -14.31 33.79 1.52
N VAL A 578 -14.55 34.42 0.37
CA VAL A 578 -13.55 35.27 -0.29
C VAL A 578 -13.24 36.49 0.59
N LYS A 579 -14.25 37.21 1.07
CA LYS A 579 -14.05 38.37 1.98
C LYS A 579 -13.30 37.96 3.25
N ASP A 580 -13.71 36.88 3.89
CA ASP A 580 -13.12 36.34 5.11
C ASP A 580 -11.67 35.92 4.89
N SER A 581 -11.35 35.32 3.72
CA SER A 581 -9.98 34.96 3.37
C SER A 581 -9.06 36.19 3.34
N MET A 582 -9.56 37.32 2.82
CA MET A 582 -8.84 38.59 2.78
C MET A 582 -8.71 39.19 4.19
N ASN A 583 -9.82 39.26 4.93
CA ASN A 583 -9.87 39.81 6.29
C ASN A 583 -8.97 39.05 7.27
N ARG A 584 -8.91 37.72 7.14
CA ARG A 584 -8.06 36.84 7.98
C ARG A 584 -6.60 36.81 7.51
N GLY A 585 -6.28 37.49 6.41
CA GLY A 585 -4.93 37.56 5.83
C GLY A 585 -4.45 36.24 5.23
N TYR A 586 -5.36 35.36 4.81
CA TYR A 586 -5.01 34.18 4.01
C TYR A 586 -4.70 34.56 2.57
N SER A 587 -5.41 35.57 2.08
CA SER A 587 -5.30 36.14 0.74
C SER A 587 -5.17 37.67 0.83
N VAL A 588 -4.74 38.32 -0.26
CA VAL A 588 -4.82 39.77 -0.44
C VAL A 588 -5.60 40.10 -1.71
N TRP A 589 -6.20 41.29 -1.78
CA TRP A 589 -6.86 41.79 -2.98
C TRP A 589 -5.81 42.11 -4.05
N GLY A 590 -5.41 41.09 -4.82
CA GLY A 590 -4.41 41.23 -5.88
C GLY A 590 -4.89 42.01 -7.10
N LEU A 591 -6.20 42.22 -7.26
CA LEU A 591 -6.79 42.91 -8.40
C LEU A 591 -7.69 44.08 -7.97
N PRO A 592 -7.62 45.23 -8.66
CA PRO A 592 -8.64 46.26 -8.57
C PRO A 592 -10.02 45.73 -8.98
N ALA A 593 -11.08 46.24 -8.35
CA ALA A 593 -12.45 45.80 -8.64
C ALA A 593 -12.87 45.92 -10.12
N PRO A 594 -12.54 47.01 -10.86
CA PRO A 594 -12.83 47.08 -12.31
C PRO A 594 -12.11 46.01 -13.12
N THR A 595 -10.88 45.65 -12.73
CA THR A 595 -10.08 44.62 -13.39
C THR A 595 -10.67 43.23 -13.16
N ALA A 596 -11.07 42.93 -11.92
CA ALA A 596 -11.72 41.67 -11.60
C ALA A 596 -13.06 41.52 -12.37
N LEU A 597 -13.84 42.60 -12.46
CA LEU A 597 -15.06 42.65 -13.27
C LEU A 597 -14.75 42.38 -14.75
N ALA A 598 -13.77 43.07 -15.34
CA ALA A 598 -13.38 42.87 -16.73
C ALA A 598 -12.99 41.41 -17.05
N LEU A 599 -12.24 40.77 -16.15
CA LEU A 599 -11.88 39.36 -16.28
C LEU A 599 -13.10 38.44 -16.20
N ARG A 600 -14.01 38.71 -15.27
CA ARG A 600 -15.24 37.92 -15.12
C ARG A 600 -16.17 38.10 -16.31
N PHE A 601 -16.40 39.33 -16.74
CA PHE A 601 -17.27 39.66 -17.88
C PHE A 601 -16.78 39.03 -19.19
N ARG A 602 -15.46 38.88 -19.38
CA ARG A 602 -14.90 38.17 -20.55
C ARG A 602 -15.29 36.68 -20.57
N ILE A 603 -15.47 36.05 -19.41
CA ILE A 603 -15.79 34.63 -19.31
C ILE A 603 -17.31 34.41 -19.24
N GLU A 604 -18.02 35.29 -18.53
CA GLU A 604 -19.47 35.25 -18.35
C GLU A 604 -20.05 36.66 -18.61
N PRO A 605 -20.40 36.98 -19.87
CA PRO A 605 -20.93 38.30 -20.24
C PRO A 605 -22.27 38.65 -19.58
N SER A 606 -23.00 37.64 -19.07
CA SER A 606 -24.28 37.81 -18.37
C SER A 606 -24.13 38.12 -16.87
N VAL A 607 -22.90 38.24 -16.36
CA VAL A 607 -22.67 38.51 -14.93
C VAL A 607 -23.20 39.89 -14.52
N GLY A 608 -23.84 39.98 -13.36
CA GLY A 608 -24.31 41.24 -12.82
C GLY A 608 -23.18 42.23 -12.56
N VAL A 609 -23.42 43.49 -12.91
CA VAL A 609 -22.47 44.60 -12.71
C VAL A 609 -22.89 45.39 -11.48
N ARG A 610 -21.97 45.61 -10.54
CA ARG A 610 -22.24 46.48 -9.39
C ARG A 610 -22.41 47.93 -9.84
N ALA A 611 -23.37 48.64 -9.25
CA ALA A 611 -23.76 49.99 -9.66
C ALA A 611 -22.62 51.02 -9.74
N ASN A 612 -21.52 50.81 -9.02
CA ASN A 612 -20.36 51.69 -8.97
C ASN A 612 -19.18 51.28 -9.89
N LEU A 613 -19.37 50.29 -10.76
CA LEU A 613 -18.32 49.77 -11.63
C LEU A 613 -18.73 49.84 -13.11
N VAL A 614 -17.75 50.16 -13.96
CA VAL A 614 -17.90 50.13 -15.42
C VAL A 614 -17.02 49.00 -15.96
N VAL A 615 -17.54 48.24 -16.92
CA VAL A 615 -16.79 47.18 -17.58
C VAL A 615 -15.67 47.80 -18.42
N GLN A 616 -14.43 47.38 -18.16
CA GLN A 616 -13.25 47.81 -18.89
C GLN A 616 -12.66 46.65 -19.70
N ASN A 617 -11.72 46.96 -20.60
CA ASN A 617 -10.95 45.91 -21.27
C ASN A 617 -10.03 45.20 -20.26
N PRO A 618 -9.92 43.86 -20.30
CA PRO A 618 -9.05 43.12 -19.40
C PRO A 618 -7.58 43.43 -19.69
N PRO A 619 -6.72 43.45 -18.66
CA PRO A 619 -5.31 43.78 -18.82
C PRO A 619 -4.55 42.67 -19.58
N GLY A 620 -3.44 43.05 -20.21
CA GLY A 620 -2.58 42.12 -20.95
C GLY A 620 -1.89 41.07 -20.07
N SER A 621 -1.37 40.01 -20.70
CA SER A 621 -0.73 38.86 -20.03
C SER A 621 0.44 39.25 -19.11
N ARG A 622 1.23 40.27 -19.50
CA ARG A 622 2.36 40.79 -18.69
C ARG A 622 1.89 41.35 -17.35
N TYR A 623 0.76 42.06 -17.30
CA TYR A 623 0.19 42.55 -16.05
C TYR A 623 -0.27 41.38 -15.18
N MET A 624 -1.04 40.43 -15.75
CA MET A 624 -1.53 39.25 -15.04
C MET A 624 -0.41 38.39 -14.45
N SER A 625 0.74 38.31 -15.12
CA SER A 625 1.91 37.58 -14.63
C SER A 625 2.56 38.18 -13.37
N ARG A 626 2.21 39.41 -12.98
CA ARG A 626 2.72 40.09 -11.79
C ARG A 626 1.74 40.04 -10.62
N ILE A 627 0.50 39.66 -10.87
CA ILE A 627 -0.53 39.58 -9.84
C ILE A 627 -0.32 38.36 -8.96
N THR A 628 -0.47 38.58 -7.66
CA THR A 628 -0.45 37.53 -6.64
C THR A 628 -1.55 37.80 -5.64
N PHE A 629 -2.22 36.74 -5.21
CA PHE A 629 -3.19 36.79 -4.10
C PHE A 629 -2.58 36.33 -2.79
N PHE A 630 -1.31 35.89 -2.79
CA PHE A 630 -0.57 35.61 -1.56
C PHE A 630 -0.22 36.90 -0.82
N PRO A 631 -0.36 36.92 0.52
CA PRO A 631 0.14 38.03 1.33
C PRO A 631 1.68 38.11 1.28
N ASP A 632 2.22 39.33 1.23
CA ASP A 632 3.67 39.55 1.31
C ASP A 632 4.22 39.07 2.65
N LYS A 633 5.24 38.22 2.63
CA LYS A 633 5.92 37.71 3.84
C LYS A 633 6.77 38.76 4.58
N GLY A 634 6.72 40.03 4.17
CA GLY A 634 7.65 41.09 4.58
C GLY A 634 7.16 42.09 5.64
N ARG A 635 5.96 41.95 6.20
CA ARG A 635 5.48 42.85 7.28
C ARG A 635 4.62 42.10 8.30
N ARG A 636 5.25 41.38 9.21
CA ARG A 636 4.74 41.14 10.57
C ARG A 636 5.91 41.29 11.52
N GLY A 637 5.96 42.45 12.18
CA GLY A 637 6.65 42.60 13.46
C GLY A 637 5.91 41.90 14.57
#